data_AF-A0A7S1Q5U6-F1
#
_entry.id   AF-A0A7S1Q5U6-F1
#
_cell.length_a   1.000
_cell.length_b   1.000
_cell.length_c   1.000
_cell.angle_alpha   90.00
_cell.angle_beta   90.00
_cell.angle_gamma   90.00
#
_symmetry.space_group_name_H-M   'P 1'
#
loop_
_entity.id
_entity.type
_entity.pdbx_description
1 polymer ?
#
loop_
_entity_poly.entity_id
_entity_poly.type
_entity_poly.pdbx_seq_one_letter_code
_entity_poly.pdbx_strand_id
1 'polypeptide(L)'
;VVVFMRHASAACNVYGGDPTINSIGEDQVADRMSDPNLAKMLSADPEESAQVILMSPMVRTMHTALLAFRQRLPKAKWELDADLIELGGIGMIVSAAGEAILSKFSADELLEQYLVLEKVAERARTTRDDPRHHHHHHNHSHGGVELQRREGLDSERAMEAESAAESSAEDLVGPELDDRFARFTERVWNRPEKRFIAVSHKHILKEGIGVPLDQTQTVIMALSEHGWRRLEPTQCWPGFHL
;
A
#
# COMPACT_ATOMS: atom_id res chain seq x y z
N VAL A 1 -16.26 6.52 0.11
CA VAL A 1 -16.54 5.21 -0.53
C VAL A 1 -15.24 4.70 -1.14
N VAL A 2 -14.92 3.43 -0.91
CA VAL A 2 -13.72 2.77 -1.44
C VAL A 2 -14.13 1.49 -2.16
N VAL A 3 -13.66 1.31 -3.38
CA VAL A 3 -13.70 0.01 -4.05
C VAL A 3 -12.38 -0.70 -3.79
N PHE A 4 -12.43 -1.80 -3.06
CA PHE A 4 -11.27 -2.66 -2.87
C PHE A 4 -11.21 -3.68 -4.00
N MET A 5 -10.02 -3.89 -4.54
CA MET A 5 -9.74 -4.89 -5.57
C MET A 5 -8.50 -5.69 -5.18
N ARG A 6 -8.59 -7.02 -5.31
CA ARG A 6 -7.38 -7.86 -5.22
C ARG A 6 -6.65 -7.87 -6.56
N HIS A 7 -5.32 -7.88 -6.54
CA HIS A 7 -4.52 -8.04 -7.76
C HIS A 7 -4.88 -9.30 -8.57
N ALA A 8 -4.53 -9.29 -9.85
CA ALA A 8 -4.74 -10.41 -10.76
C ALA A 8 -3.75 -11.57 -10.54
N SER A 9 -3.96 -12.66 -11.27
CA SER A 9 -3.05 -13.82 -11.29
C SER A 9 -1.62 -13.42 -11.70
N ALA A 10 -0.62 -13.95 -11.01
CA ALA A 10 0.79 -13.66 -11.23
C ALA A 10 1.62 -14.92 -11.46
N ALA A 11 2.78 -14.77 -12.12
CA ALA A 11 3.58 -15.88 -12.67
C ALA A 11 4.08 -16.91 -11.64
N CYS A 12 4.03 -16.62 -10.34
CA CYS A 12 4.31 -17.60 -9.29
C CYS A 12 3.74 -17.14 -7.93
N ASN A 13 2.71 -17.83 -7.43
CA ASN A 13 2.22 -17.62 -6.06
C ASN A 13 2.98 -18.45 -5.01
N VAL A 14 4.03 -19.20 -5.41
CA VAL A 14 4.50 -20.34 -4.60
C VAL A 14 5.74 -20.04 -3.76
N TYR A 15 6.62 -19.10 -4.08
CA TYR A 15 7.76 -18.77 -3.20
C TYR A 15 8.26 -17.32 -3.37
N GLY A 16 7.95 -16.46 -2.38
CA GLY A 16 8.80 -15.36 -1.92
C GLY A 16 9.22 -14.24 -2.89
N GLY A 17 8.61 -14.11 -4.06
CA GLY A 17 8.94 -13.06 -5.03
C GLY A 17 7.90 -11.95 -5.16
N ASP A 18 8.28 -10.89 -5.89
CA ASP A 18 7.35 -9.86 -6.36
C ASP A 18 7.12 -9.95 -7.88
N PRO A 19 6.37 -10.97 -8.34
CA PRO A 19 6.20 -11.22 -9.76
C PRO A 19 5.25 -10.20 -10.41
N THR A 20 5.39 -10.04 -11.72
CA THR A 20 4.37 -9.42 -12.58
C THR A 20 3.14 -10.32 -12.72
N ILE A 21 1.99 -9.73 -13.04
CA ILE A 21 0.82 -10.51 -13.49
C ILE A 21 1.16 -11.26 -14.78
N ASN A 22 0.60 -12.47 -14.94
CA ASN A 22 0.74 -13.28 -16.15
C ASN A 22 -0.39 -12.99 -17.15
N SER A 23 -0.39 -13.64 -18.32
CA SER A 23 -1.44 -13.43 -19.33
C SER A 23 -2.85 -13.73 -18.82
N ILE A 24 -3.02 -14.76 -17.98
CA ILE A 24 -4.29 -15.05 -17.31
C ILE A 24 -4.71 -13.86 -16.43
N GLY A 25 -3.77 -13.24 -15.73
CA GLY A 25 -4.01 -12.03 -14.95
C GLY A 25 -4.41 -10.83 -15.80
N GLU A 26 -3.81 -10.66 -16.98
CA GLU A 26 -4.20 -9.59 -17.92
C GLU A 26 -5.64 -9.78 -18.42
N ASP A 27 -6.02 -11.01 -18.79
CA ASP A 27 -7.41 -11.35 -19.16
C ASP A 27 -8.38 -11.10 -18.00
N GLN A 28 -8.01 -11.52 -16.79
CA GLN A 28 -8.80 -11.25 -15.58
C GLN A 28 -9.02 -9.76 -15.30
N VAL A 29 -8.06 -8.89 -15.66
CA VAL A 29 -8.23 -7.44 -15.53
C VAL A 29 -9.20 -6.92 -16.58
N ALA A 30 -9.04 -7.34 -17.84
CA ALA A 30 -9.91 -6.94 -18.93
C ALA A 30 -11.38 -7.29 -18.65
N ASP A 31 -11.65 -8.52 -18.20
CA ASP A 31 -13.00 -9.00 -17.90
C ASP A 31 -13.70 -8.18 -16.81
N ARG A 32 -12.93 -7.71 -15.81
CA ARG A 32 -13.46 -6.95 -14.67
C ARG A 32 -13.77 -5.50 -14.98
N MET A 33 -13.39 -4.98 -16.14
CA MET A 33 -13.75 -3.60 -16.50
C MET A 33 -15.27 -3.42 -16.73
N SER A 34 -16.01 -4.52 -16.84
CA SER A 34 -17.47 -4.56 -16.88
C SER A 34 -18.14 -4.80 -15.51
N ASP A 35 -17.36 -4.87 -14.42
CA ASP A 35 -17.87 -5.14 -13.08
C ASP A 35 -18.82 -4.00 -12.63
N PRO A 36 -20.08 -4.31 -12.26
CA PRO A 36 -21.03 -3.31 -11.76
C PRO A 36 -20.51 -2.50 -10.56
N ASN A 37 -19.62 -3.07 -9.76
CA ASN A 37 -19.00 -2.36 -8.63
C ASN A 37 -18.07 -1.22 -9.08
N LEU A 38 -17.52 -1.32 -10.29
CA LEU A 38 -16.61 -0.32 -10.86
C LEU A 38 -17.33 0.69 -11.76
N ALA A 39 -18.55 0.39 -12.22
CA ALA A 39 -19.25 1.18 -13.24
C ALA A 39 -19.25 2.68 -12.96
N LYS A 40 -19.59 3.10 -11.72
CA LYS A 40 -19.59 4.52 -11.35
C LYS A 40 -18.19 5.08 -11.10
N MET A 41 -17.29 4.31 -10.49
CA MET A 41 -15.91 4.73 -10.28
C MET A 41 -15.15 4.97 -11.59
N LEU A 42 -15.57 4.30 -12.67
CA LEU A 42 -15.04 4.45 -14.03
C LEU A 42 -15.88 5.39 -14.92
N SER A 43 -16.87 6.08 -14.36
CA SER A 43 -17.73 7.01 -15.09
C SER A 43 -16.91 8.16 -15.68
N ALA A 44 -17.39 8.73 -16.79
CA ALA A 44 -16.84 9.98 -17.33
C ALA A 44 -17.23 11.20 -16.48
N ASP A 45 -18.25 11.08 -15.62
CA ASP A 45 -18.67 12.13 -14.71
C ASP A 45 -17.66 12.31 -13.56
N PRO A 46 -17.00 13.49 -13.45
CA PRO A 46 -16.09 13.77 -12.35
C PRO A 46 -16.71 13.59 -10.95
N GLU A 47 -18.02 13.77 -10.83
CA GLU A 47 -18.76 13.62 -9.57
C GLU A 47 -19.05 12.17 -9.19
N GLU A 48 -18.86 11.23 -10.10
CA GLU A 48 -19.00 9.80 -9.82
C GLU A 48 -17.67 9.05 -9.90
N SER A 49 -16.74 9.54 -10.74
CA SER A 49 -15.45 8.88 -10.96
C SER A 49 -14.58 8.85 -9.71
N ALA A 50 -13.73 7.82 -9.64
CA ALA A 50 -12.73 7.72 -8.59
C ALA A 50 -11.74 8.89 -8.66
N GLN A 51 -11.50 9.50 -7.51
CA GLN A 51 -10.62 10.65 -7.36
C GLN A 51 -9.18 10.21 -7.04
N VAL A 52 -9.03 9.06 -6.39
CA VAL A 52 -7.73 8.53 -5.95
C VAL A 52 -7.65 7.02 -6.21
N ILE A 53 -6.51 6.59 -6.75
CA ILE A 53 -6.10 5.18 -6.83
C ILE A 53 -4.97 4.97 -5.83
N LEU A 54 -5.25 4.16 -4.81
CA LEU A 54 -4.28 3.70 -3.83
C LEU A 54 -3.88 2.26 -4.19
N MET A 55 -2.60 1.93 -4.15
CA MET A 55 -2.17 0.55 -4.37
C MET A 55 -0.97 0.16 -3.52
N SER A 56 -0.88 -1.13 -3.23
CA SER A 56 0.35 -1.70 -2.71
C SER A 56 1.51 -1.50 -3.71
N PRO A 57 2.73 -1.17 -3.24
CA PRO A 57 3.92 -1.05 -4.09
C PRO A 57 4.41 -2.37 -4.66
N MET A 58 3.78 -3.51 -4.40
CA MET A 58 4.16 -4.77 -5.03
C MET A 58 3.90 -4.73 -6.55
N VAL A 59 4.82 -5.25 -7.36
CA VAL A 59 4.77 -5.23 -8.83
C VAL A 59 3.44 -5.76 -9.38
N ARG A 60 2.91 -6.86 -8.83
CA ARG A 60 1.60 -7.41 -9.27
C ARG A 60 0.42 -6.48 -9.00
N THR A 61 0.42 -5.74 -7.88
CA THR A 61 -0.65 -4.77 -7.57
C THR A 61 -0.52 -3.54 -8.44
N MET A 62 0.70 -3.02 -8.64
CA MET A 62 0.96 -1.92 -9.56
C MET A 62 0.56 -2.29 -11.00
N HIS A 63 1.01 -3.44 -11.51
CA HIS A 63 0.67 -3.90 -12.86
C HIS A 63 -0.85 -4.05 -13.02
N THR A 64 -1.54 -4.64 -12.03
CA THR A 64 -3.00 -4.76 -12.06
C THR A 64 -3.68 -3.39 -12.13
N ALA A 65 -3.31 -2.47 -11.24
CA ALA A 65 -3.95 -1.16 -11.15
C ALA A 65 -3.71 -0.30 -12.39
N LEU A 66 -2.46 -0.27 -12.88
CA LEU A 66 -2.07 0.49 -14.06
C LEU A 66 -2.78 -0.04 -15.32
N LEU A 67 -2.82 -1.36 -15.49
CA LEU A 67 -3.52 -1.99 -16.61
C LEU A 67 -5.04 -1.72 -16.57
N ALA A 68 -5.64 -1.80 -15.38
CA ALA A 68 -7.07 -1.58 -15.20
C ALA A 68 -7.48 -0.12 -15.41
N PHE A 69 -6.77 0.81 -14.78
CA PHE A 69 -7.32 2.14 -14.51
C PHE A 69 -6.59 3.30 -15.18
N ARG A 70 -5.33 3.14 -15.63
CA ARG A 70 -4.49 4.27 -16.07
C ARG A 70 -5.11 5.09 -17.19
N GLN A 71 -5.62 4.41 -18.22
CA GLN A 71 -6.25 5.08 -19.37
C GLN A 71 -7.67 5.57 -19.07
N ARG A 72 -8.35 4.95 -18.10
CA ARG A 72 -9.76 5.24 -17.79
C ARG A 72 -9.92 6.38 -16.79
N LEU A 73 -8.92 6.56 -15.91
CA LEU A 73 -8.93 7.55 -14.84
C LEU A 73 -7.70 8.46 -14.90
N PRO A 74 -7.50 9.20 -16.01
CA PRO A 74 -6.32 10.04 -16.21
C PRO A 74 -6.26 11.25 -15.28
N LYS A 75 -7.38 11.59 -14.61
CA LYS A 75 -7.49 12.72 -13.68
C LYS A 75 -7.40 12.29 -12.21
N ALA A 76 -7.45 10.99 -11.92
CA ALA A 76 -7.32 10.51 -10.55
C ALA A 76 -5.90 10.75 -10.05
N LYS A 77 -5.76 10.98 -8.74
CA LYS A 77 -4.46 10.96 -8.06
C LYS A 77 -4.01 9.50 -7.89
N TRP A 78 -2.73 9.23 -8.10
CA TRP A 78 -2.16 7.89 -8.00
C TRP A 78 -1.14 7.85 -6.86
N GLU A 79 -1.28 6.89 -5.94
CA GLU A 79 -0.40 6.76 -4.78
C GLU A 79 -0.04 5.31 -4.48
N LEU A 80 1.21 5.10 -4.08
CA LEU A 80 1.68 3.84 -3.50
C LEU A 80 1.55 3.90 -1.98
N ASP A 81 0.96 2.87 -1.39
CA ASP A 81 0.73 2.79 0.05
C ASP A 81 1.35 1.52 0.65
N ALA A 82 2.35 1.71 1.51
CA ALA A 82 3.06 0.61 2.18
C ALA A 82 2.15 -0.20 3.12
N ASP A 83 1.08 0.37 3.65
CA ASP A 83 0.14 -0.35 4.53
C ASP A 83 -0.77 -1.31 3.74
N LEU A 84 -0.77 -1.24 2.41
CA LEU A 84 -1.47 -2.17 1.54
C LEU A 84 -0.63 -3.40 1.13
N ILE A 85 0.64 -3.49 1.51
CA ILE A 85 1.52 -4.65 1.21
C ILE A 85 1.01 -5.93 1.90
N GLU A 86 1.21 -7.09 1.28
CA GLU A 86 0.85 -8.39 1.86
C GLU A 86 1.68 -8.74 3.10
N LEU A 87 1.18 -9.68 3.92
CA LEU A 87 1.95 -10.25 5.03
C LEU A 87 3.34 -10.73 4.56
N GLY A 88 4.39 -10.25 5.22
CA GLY A 88 5.79 -10.57 4.90
C GLY A 88 6.34 -9.91 3.63
N GLY A 89 5.57 -9.05 2.95
CA GLY A 89 5.93 -8.49 1.65
C GLY A 89 6.84 -7.26 1.67
N ILE A 90 7.05 -6.59 2.81
CA ILE A 90 7.82 -5.33 2.85
C ILE A 90 9.27 -5.58 2.42
N GLY A 91 9.90 -6.63 2.93
CA GLY A 91 11.24 -7.04 2.50
C GLY A 91 11.30 -7.66 1.10
N MET A 92 10.17 -7.75 0.37
CA MET A 92 10.11 -8.38 -0.95
C MET A 92 9.97 -7.39 -2.11
N ILE A 93 9.97 -6.07 -1.87
CA ILE A 93 9.98 -5.09 -2.95
C ILE A 93 11.26 -5.26 -3.77
N VAL A 94 11.11 -5.52 -5.07
CA VAL A 94 12.22 -5.74 -6.03
C VAL A 94 12.35 -4.51 -6.94
N SER A 95 13.39 -3.71 -6.72
CA SER A 95 13.60 -2.42 -7.40
C SER A 95 13.41 -2.50 -8.92
N ALA A 96 14.25 -3.30 -9.59
CA ALA A 96 14.27 -3.41 -11.04
C ALA A 96 12.91 -3.82 -11.66
N ALA A 97 12.15 -4.68 -10.97
CA ALA A 97 10.85 -5.12 -11.47
C ALA A 97 9.78 -4.03 -11.33
N GLY A 98 9.83 -3.26 -10.24
CA GLY A 98 8.95 -2.10 -10.04
C GLY A 98 9.26 -0.96 -11.00
N GLU A 99 10.53 -0.62 -11.18
CA GLU A 99 10.92 0.40 -12.17
C GLU A 99 10.48 0.03 -13.59
N ALA A 100 10.70 -1.24 -13.98
CA ALA A 100 10.30 -1.73 -15.29
C ALA A 100 8.78 -1.61 -15.51
N ILE A 101 7.96 -1.91 -14.50
CA ILE A 101 6.51 -1.79 -14.66
C ILE A 101 6.04 -0.33 -14.70
N LEU A 102 6.60 0.54 -13.86
CA LEU A 102 6.23 1.96 -13.87
C LEU A 102 6.63 2.63 -15.19
N SER A 103 7.81 2.29 -15.71
CA SER A 103 8.26 2.74 -17.02
C SER A 103 7.35 2.25 -18.16
N LYS A 104 6.95 0.96 -18.15
CA LYS A 104 6.02 0.36 -19.14
C LYS A 104 4.73 1.17 -19.29
N PHE A 105 4.23 1.78 -18.20
CA PHE A 105 2.98 2.53 -18.17
C PHE A 105 3.14 4.05 -18.14
N SER A 106 4.36 4.57 -18.31
CA SER A 106 4.67 6.01 -18.21
C SER A 106 4.09 6.62 -16.93
N ALA A 107 4.38 5.97 -15.79
CA ALA A 107 3.92 6.35 -14.45
C ALA A 107 5.08 6.91 -13.63
N ASP A 108 5.78 7.91 -14.19
CA ASP A 108 6.98 8.50 -13.60
C ASP A 108 6.69 9.14 -12.23
N GLU A 109 5.47 9.62 -12.01
CA GLU A 109 5.04 10.19 -10.73
C GLU A 109 4.94 9.15 -9.59
N LEU A 110 4.84 7.87 -9.94
CA LEU A 110 4.85 6.76 -8.98
C LEU A 110 6.27 6.24 -8.74
N LEU A 111 7.21 6.49 -9.66
CA LEU A 111 8.58 6.02 -9.54
C LEU A 111 9.28 6.64 -8.32
N GLU A 112 9.09 7.95 -8.11
CA GLU A 112 9.64 8.62 -6.93
C GLU A 112 9.12 8.00 -5.62
N GLN A 113 7.80 7.76 -5.53
CA GLN A 113 7.18 7.12 -4.37
C GLN A 113 7.73 5.70 -4.18
N TYR A 114 7.90 4.96 -5.27
CA TYR A 114 8.40 3.58 -5.24
C TYR A 114 9.83 3.51 -4.70
N LEU A 115 10.72 4.39 -5.16
CA LEU A 115 12.12 4.45 -4.72
C LEU A 115 12.24 4.83 -3.23
N VAL A 116 11.33 5.66 -2.71
CA VAL A 116 11.27 5.94 -1.26
C VAL A 116 10.90 4.68 -0.50
N LEU A 117 9.84 3.98 -0.92
CA LEU A 117 9.39 2.74 -0.27
C LEU A 117 10.42 1.61 -0.36
N GLU A 118 11.13 1.52 -1.47
CA GLU A 118 12.22 0.56 -1.66
C GLU A 118 13.37 0.79 -0.67
N LYS A 119 13.79 2.05 -0.47
CA LYS A 119 14.83 2.39 0.52
C LYS A 119 14.41 1.99 1.93
N VAL A 120 13.14 2.16 2.27
CA VAL A 120 12.63 1.74 3.57
C VAL A 120 12.61 0.21 3.68
N ALA A 121 12.15 -0.49 2.64
CA ALA A 121 12.20 -1.95 2.57
C ALA A 121 13.62 -2.52 2.68
N GLU A 122 14.61 -1.86 2.07
CA GLU A 122 16.02 -2.26 2.15
C GLU A 122 16.55 -2.11 3.58
N ARG A 123 16.28 -0.99 4.25
CA ARG A 123 16.64 -0.80 5.65
C ARG A 123 16.00 -1.85 6.57
N ALA A 124 14.75 -2.20 6.30
CA ALA A 124 14.04 -3.24 7.04
C ALA A 124 14.68 -4.64 6.89
N ARG A 125 15.25 -4.94 5.73
CA ARG A 125 15.99 -6.19 5.49
C ARG A 125 17.30 -6.21 6.26
N THR A 126 18.08 -5.13 6.20
CA THR A 126 19.41 -5.09 6.81
C THR A 126 19.37 -5.11 8.34
N THR A 127 18.35 -4.53 8.97
CA THR A 127 18.15 -4.63 10.42
C THR A 127 17.75 -6.03 10.86
N ARG A 128 16.93 -6.74 10.08
CA ARG A 128 16.50 -8.11 10.40
C ARG A 128 17.64 -9.12 10.33
N ASP A 129 18.58 -8.91 9.41
CA ASP A 129 19.73 -9.81 9.21
C ASP A 129 20.92 -9.49 10.13
N ASP A 130 20.83 -8.49 11.02
CA ASP A 130 21.88 -8.22 12.02
C ASP A 130 21.84 -9.31 13.13
N PRO A 131 22.83 -10.21 13.20
CA PRO A 131 22.86 -11.29 14.19
C PRO A 131 22.89 -10.77 15.64
N ARG A 132 23.23 -9.49 15.87
CA ARG A 132 23.19 -8.87 17.20
C ARG A 132 21.77 -8.66 17.72
N HIS A 133 20.76 -8.57 16.85
CA HIS A 133 19.37 -8.44 17.28
C HIS A 133 18.76 -9.73 17.84
N HIS A 134 19.43 -10.88 17.71
CA HIS A 134 18.93 -12.15 18.26
C HIS A 134 19.37 -12.45 19.70
N HIS A 135 20.14 -11.59 20.38
CA HIS A 135 20.79 -11.95 21.66
C HIS A 135 20.63 -11.00 22.86
N HIS A 136 19.70 -10.03 22.85
CA HIS A 136 19.52 -9.12 24.00
C HIS A 136 18.12 -9.12 24.60
N HIS A 137 17.78 -10.23 25.27
CA HIS A 137 16.89 -10.22 26.43
C HIS A 137 17.55 -10.94 27.62
N HIS A 138 18.74 -10.49 28.04
CA HIS A 138 19.23 -10.73 29.40
C HIS A 138 19.76 -9.42 30.00
N ASN A 139 18.97 -8.87 30.91
CA ASN A 139 19.28 -7.72 31.74
C ASN A 139 20.44 -8.04 32.68
N HIS A 140 21.55 -7.32 32.57
CA HIS A 140 22.36 -7.00 33.73
C HIS A 140 22.78 -5.52 33.71
N SER A 141 22.23 -4.80 34.68
CA SER A 141 22.57 -3.44 35.08
C SER A 141 23.96 -3.35 35.70
N HIS A 142 24.72 -2.31 35.35
CA HIS A 142 25.72 -1.51 36.12
C HIS A 142 26.49 -0.75 35.01
N GLY A 143 26.62 0.58 34.92
CA GLY A 143 26.77 1.67 35.88
C GLY A 143 28.07 2.41 35.52
N GLY A 144 28.03 3.66 35.01
CA GLY A 144 29.25 4.49 34.83
C GLY A 144 29.29 5.52 33.68
N VAL A 145 28.65 6.68 33.88
CA VAL A 145 29.11 8.11 33.76
C VAL A 145 30.17 8.57 32.72
N GLU A 146 29.77 9.62 31.95
CA GLU A 146 30.48 10.80 31.35
C GLU A 146 31.73 10.61 30.45
N LEU A 147 32.08 11.44 29.45
CA LEU A 147 31.84 12.85 29.11
C LEU A 147 32.32 13.08 27.66
N GLN A 148 31.59 13.79 26.79
CA GLN A 148 32.17 14.68 25.73
C GLN A 148 31.06 15.38 24.95
N ARG A 149 31.03 16.72 25.02
CA ARG A 149 30.02 17.59 24.41
C ARG A 149 30.73 18.81 23.85
N ARG A 150 30.88 18.94 22.51
CA ARG A 150 30.98 20.24 21.77
C ARG A 150 31.25 20.18 20.25
N GLU A 151 30.57 19.32 19.48
CA GLU A 151 30.51 19.44 18.00
C GLU A 151 29.08 19.18 17.44
N GLY A 152 28.05 19.62 18.18
CA GLY A 152 26.70 19.03 18.10
C GLY A 152 25.65 19.69 17.20
N LEU A 153 25.77 20.91 16.69
CA LEU A 153 24.56 21.62 16.20
C LEU A 153 24.13 21.28 14.76
N ASP A 154 25.06 21.01 13.84
CA ASP A 154 24.72 20.58 12.48
C ASP A 154 24.54 19.05 12.37
N SER A 155 25.23 18.32 13.25
CA SER A 155 25.07 16.88 13.45
C SER A 155 23.75 16.54 14.17
N GLU A 156 23.27 17.36 15.11
CA GLU A 156 21.98 17.17 15.79
C GLU A 156 20.81 17.25 14.81
N ARG A 157 20.81 18.20 13.85
CA ARG A 157 19.72 18.28 12.85
C ARG A 157 19.72 17.13 11.84
N ALA A 158 20.90 16.69 11.42
CA ALA A 158 21.01 15.50 10.56
C ALA A 158 20.57 14.23 11.32
N MET A 159 20.99 14.10 12.59
CA MET A 159 20.54 13.02 13.47
C MET A 159 19.04 13.09 13.77
N GLU A 160 18.43 14.26 13.93
CA GLU A 160 16.99 14.39 14.15
C GLU A 160 16.19 13.97 12.91
N ALA A 161 16.65 14.36 11.70
CA ALA A 161 16.02 13.95 10.45
C ALA A 161 16.20 12.45 10.16
N GLU A 162 17.39 11.89 10.45
CA GLU A 162 17.65 10.46 10.36
C GLU A 162 16.88 9.67 11.42
N SER A 163 16.80 10.15 12.66
CA SER A 163 16.03 9.52 13.74
C SER A 163 14.53 9.53 13.46
N ALA A 164 13.98 10.61 12.88
CA ALA A 164 12.60 10.63 12.43
C ALA A 164 12.35 9.63 11.28
N ALA A 165 13.29 9.51 10.34
CA ALA A 165 13.26 8.50 9.28
C ALA A 165 13.48 7.05 9.80
N GLU A 166 14.22 6.88 10.89
CA GLU A 166 14.46 5.59 11.55
C GLU A 166 13.24 5.12 12.34
N SER A 167 12.62 5.99 13.15
CA SER A 167 11.39 5.63 13.88
C SER A 167 10.26 5.24 12.92
N SER A 168 10.15 5.92 11.77
CA SER A 168 9.17 5.58 10.74
C SER A 168 9.52 4.31 9.95
N ALA A 169 10.79 3.92 9.89
CA ALA A 169 11.20 2.65 9.28
C ALA A 169 10.97 1.46 10.22
N GLU A 170 11.18 1.59 11.53
CA GLU A 170 10.85 0.56 12.53
C GLU A 170 9.35 0.27 12.57
N ASP A 171 8.51 1.30 12.44
CA ASP A 171 7.04 1.19 12.27
C ASP A 171 6.60 0.47 10.99
N LEU A 172 7.52 0.23 10.06
CA LEU A 172 7.27 -0.52 8.83
C LEU A 172 7.78 -1.97 8.92
N VAL A 173 8.64 -2.31 9.89
CA VAL A 173 9.09 -3.71 10.12
C VAL A 173 8.22 -4.44 11.14
N GLY A 174 7.41 -3.72 11.93
CA GLY A 174 6.86 -4.21 13.19
C GLY A 174 5.34 -4.20 13.48
N PRO A 175 4.39 -3.75 12.64
CA PRO A 175 2.98 -3.83 13.02
C PRO A 175 2.30 -5.11 12.53
N GLU A 176 1.36 -5.62 13.33
CA GLU A 176 0.42 -6.64 12.88
C GLU A 176 -0.39 -6.09 11.68
N LEU A 177 -0.96 -6.98 10.86
CA LEU A 177 -1.77 -6.56 9.69
C LEU A 177 -2.88 -5.56 10.09
N ASP A 178 -3.41 -5.73 11.29
CA ASP A 178 -4.47 -4.91 11.87
C ASP A 178 -4.03 -3.45 12.04
N ASP A 179 -2.82 -3.21 12.56
CA ASP A 179 -2.28 -1.86 12.75
C ASP A 179 -2.05 -1.15 11.41
N ARG A 180 -1.52 -1.88 10.42
CA ARG A 180 -1.30 -1.35 9.07
C ARG A 180 -2.63 -0.94 8.44
N PHE A 181 -3.63 -1.83 8.51
CA PHE A 181 -4.93 -1.52 7.96
C PHE A 181 -5.67 -0.41 8.73
N ALA A 182 -5.46 -0.30 10.06
CA ALA A 182 -5.97 0.79 10.87
C ALA A 182 -5.38 2.14 10.43
N ARG A 183 -4.07 2.23 10.22
CA ARG A 183 -3.42 3.44 9.68
C ARG A 183 -3.91 3.80 8.28
N PHE A 184 -4.05 2.80 7.40
CA PHE A 184 -4.67 2.99 6.09
C PHE A 184 -6.09 3.58 6.21
N THR A 185 -6.89 3.01 7.11
CA THR A 185 -8.27 3.45 7.37
C THR A 185 -8.31 4.89 7.88
N GLU A 186 -7.46 5.23 8.86
CA GLU A 186 -7.35 6.58 9.41
C GLU A 186 -6.92 7.60 8.35
N ARG A 187 -5.95 7.25 7.49
CA ARG A 187 -5.55 8.12 6.37
C ARG A 187 -6.71 8.34 5.42
N VAL A 188 -7.42 7.30 5.00
CA VAL A 188 -8.57 7.44 4.10
C VAL A 188 -9.69 8.28 4.74
N TRP A 189 -9.95 8.11 6.04
CA TRP A 189 -10.96 8.88 6.77
C TRP A 189 -10.70 10.39 6.73
N ASN A 190 -9.45 10.78 6.94
CA ASN A 190 -9.05 12.19 7.06
C ASN A 190 -8.85 12.89 5.71
N ARG A 191 -9.17 12.24 4.60
CA ARG A 191 -8.96 12.80 3.27
C ARG A 191 -10.11 13.69 2.76
N PRO A 192 -9.77 14.75 2.01
CA PRO A 192 -10.78 15.56 1.34
C PRO A 192 -11.47 14.79 0.20
N GLU A 193 -10.76 13.87 -0.47
CA GLU A 193 -11.35 13.01 -1.49
C GLU A 193 -12.33 12.01 -0.87
N LYS A 194 -13.37 11.65 -1.62
CA LYS A 194 -14.49 10.82 -1.14
C LYS A 194 -14.63 9.50 -1.90
N ARG A 195 -13.91 9.35 -3.02
CA ARG A 195 -14.07 8.25 -3.97
C ARG A 195 -12.71 7.63 -4.29
N PHE A 196 -12.48 6.43 -3.75
CA PHE A 196 -11.20 5.74 -3.84
C PHE A 196 -11.34 4.39 -4.53
N ILE A 197 -10.29 3.98 -5.23
CA ILE A 197 -10.03 2.57 -5.54
C ILE A 197 -8.77 2.17 -4.80
N ALA A 198 -8.81 1.04 -4.11
CA ALA A 198 -7.67 0.46 -3.40
C ALA A 198 -7.33 -0.92 -3.97
N VAL A 199 -6.14 -1.07 -4.56
CA VAL A 199 -5.67 -2.34 -5.14
C VAL A 199 -4.62 -2.99 -4.23
N SER A 200 -4.93 -4.18 -3.72
CA SER A 200 -4.12 -4.80 -2.67
C SER A 200 -4.16 -6.35 -2.75
N HIS A 201 -3.82 -7.02 -1.66
CA HIS A 201 -3.61 -8.47 -1.56
C HIS A 201 -4.66 -9.17 -0.71
N LYS A 202 -4.65 -10.51 -0.71
CA LYS A 202 -5.73 -11.29 -0.11
C LYS A 202 -5.79 -11.11 1.41
N HIS A 203 -4.65 -11.21 2.12
CA HIS A 203 -4.71 -11.29 3.58
C HIS A 203 -4.99 -9.91 4.19
N ILE A 204 -4.30 -8.86 3.75
CA ILE A 204 -4.56 -7.50 4.24
C ILE A 204 -6.03 -7.06 3.98
N LEU A 205 -6.62 -7.42 2.83
CA LEU A 205 -8.05 -7.14 2.58
C LEU A 205 -8.96 -8.02 3.44
N LYS A 206 -8.66 -9.31 3.57
CA LYS A 206 -9.45 -10.22 4.41
C LYS A 206 -9.49 -9.77 5.87
N GLU A 207 -8.33 -9.44 6.46
CA GLU A 207 -8.26 -8.97 7.85
C GLU A 207 -8.87 -7.57 7.99
N GLY A 208 -8.57 -6.66 7.05
CA GLY A 208 -9.00 -5.27 7.15
C GLY A 208 -10.49 -5.03 6.92
N ILE A 209 -11.07 -5.63 5.89
CA ILE A 209 -12.49 -5.42 5.54
C ILE A 209 -13.38 -6.64 5.80
N GLY A 210 -12.82 -7.74 6.32
CA GLY A 210 -13.58 -8.95 6.64
C GLY A 210 -14.09 -9.73 5.41
N VAL A 211 -13.64 -9.37 4.20
CA VAL A 211 -14.11 -9.98 2.94
C VAL A 211 -12.96 -10.67 2.22
N PRO A 212 -12.98 -12.01 2.09
CA PRO A 212 -12.02 -12.70 1.25
C PRO A 212 -12.32 -12.43 -0.22
N LEU A 213 -11.37 -11.84 -0.94
CA LEU A 213 -11.48 -11.60 -2.37
C LEU A 213 -10.63 -12.60 -3.17
N ASP A 214 -11.20 -13.11 -4.25
CA ASP A 214 -10.46 -13.81 -5.30
C ASP A 214 -9.77 -12.82 -6.25
N GLN A 215 -8.94 -13.33 -7.16
CA GLN A 215 -8.17 -12.51 -8.09
C GLN A 215 -9.09 -11.58 -8.89
N THR A 216 -8.71 -10.31 -8.96
CA THR A 216 -9.45 -9.21 -9.61
C THR A 216 -10.87 -8.96 -9.12
N GLN A 217 -11.33 -9.69 -8.10
CA GLN A 217 -12.63 -9.45 -7.49
C GLN A 217 -12.63 -8.09 -6.79
N THR A 218 -13.76 -7.40 -6.88
CA THR A 218 -13.98 -6.11 -6.26
C THR A 218 -15.06 -6.18 -5.18
N VAL A 219 -14.99 -5.26 -4.22
CA VAL A 219 -16.07 -5.00 -3.25
C VAL A 219 -16.14 -3.50 -2.95
N ILE A 220 -17.36 -2.98 -2.87
CA ILE A 220 -17.61 -1.58 -2.50
C ILE A 220 -17.81 -1.50 -0.99
N MET A 221 -17.06 -0.61 -0.34
CA MET A 221 -17.17 -0.34 1.08
C MET A 221 -17.37 1.15 1.33
N ALA A 222 -18.21 1.49 2.30
CA ALA A 222 -18.28 2.82 2.90
C ALA A 222 -17.53 2.80 4.23
N LEU A 223 -16.71 3.82 4.46
CA LEU A 223 -16.13 4.08 5.77
C LEU A 223 -17.03 5.07 6.52
N SER A 224 -17.31 4.78 7.79
CA SER A 224 -18.14 5.58 8.70
C SER A 224 -17.50 5.61 10.09
N GLU A 225 -18.08 6.35 11.04
CA GLU A 225 -17.67 6.32 12.44
C GLU A 225 -17.76 4.93 13.10
N HIS A 226 -18.58 4.03 12.54
CA HIS A 226 -18.71 2.65 12.97
C HIS A 226 -17.81 1.68 12.19
N GLY A 227 -16.87 2.20 11.41
CA GLY A 227 -15.96 1.42 10.57
C GLY A 227 -16.50 1.13 9.18
N TRP A 228 -15.96 0.07 8.58
CA TRP A 228 -16.24 -0.33 7.19
C TRP A 228 -17.57 -1.07 7.07
N ARG A 229 -18.42 -0.63 6.14
CA ARG A 229 -19.68 -1.27 5.79
C ARG A 229 -19.75 -1.56 4.29
N ARG A 230 -20.09 -2.79 3.94
CA ARG A 230 -20.31 -3.19 2.54
C ARG A 230 -21.50 -2.44 1.93
N LEU A 231 -21.35 -2.03 0.68
CA LEU A 231 -22.41 -1.46 -0.15
C LEU A 231 -22.75 -2.40 -1.30
N GLU A 232 -24.00 -2.38 -1.74
CA GLU A 232 -24.41 -2.96 -3.02
C GLU A 232 -24.07 -1.99 -4.18
N PRO A 233 -23.88 -2.50 -5.43
CA PRO A 233 -23.60 -1.66 -6.59
C PRO A 233 -24.59 -0.49 -6.78
N THR A 234 -25.87 -0.70 -6.46
CA THR A 234 -26.91 0.34 -6.57
C THR A 234 -26.80 1.42 -5.48
N GLN A 235 -26.14 1.10 -4.37
CA GLN A 235 -26.02 1.94 -3.18
C GLN A 235 -24.72 2.74 -3.13
N CYS A 236 -23.86 2.66 -4.14
CA CYS A 236 -22.54 3.32 -4.09
C CYS A 236 -22.59 4.85 -4.00
N TRP A 237 -23.75 5.48 -4.20
CA TRP A 237 -23.98 6.91 -3.95
C TRP A 237 -25.37 7.17 -3.36
N PRO A 238 -25.59 7.15 -2.04
CA PRO A 238 -26.52 8.08 -1.46
C PRO A 238 -25.87 9.47 -1.49
N GLY A 239 -26.68 10.53 -1.57
CA GLY A 239 -26.21 11.89 -1.31
C GLY A 239 -25.74 12.00 0.13
N PHE A 240 -24.53 11.50 0.41
CA PHE A 240 -23.88 11.52 1.72
C PHE A 240 -23.58 12.98 2.05
N HIS A 241 -24.53 13.62 2.72
CA HIS A 241 -24.18 14.52 3.81
C HIS A 241 -23.52 13.63 4.87
N LEU A 242 -22.18 13.64 4.91
CA LEU A 242 -21.40 13.16 6.05
C LEU A 242 -21.68 14.05 7.25
#